data_AF-A0A5Y1MRT1-F1
#
_entry.id   AF-A0A5Y1MRT1-F1
#
_cell.length_a   1.000
_cell.length_b   1.000
_cell.length_c   1.000
_cell.angle_alpha   90.00
_cell.angle_beta   90.00
_cell.angle_gamma   90.00
#
_symmetry.space_group_name_H-M   'P 1'
#
loop_
_entity.id
_entity.type
_entity.pdbx_description
1 polymer ?
#
loop_
_entity_poly.entity_id
_entity_poly.type
_entity_poly.pdbx_seq_one_letter_code
_entity_poly.pdbx_strand_id
1 'polypeptide(L)'
;IGGNKFIWKEIERDDELINQIIAFELDFWETNVKGHVAPALDGSSAAEKYLKDRFAKSEAKQVILSKKYNEFLAERANLERDIKLLETRKKEIDNNIKNDLKEAETAIADEFTITWKPVITSRVDTKRLKEEHPDIYKKLRKETSYRKFAVKENK
;
A
#
# COMPACT_ATOMS: atom_id res chain seq x y z
N ILE A 1 -21.10 -33.84 1.09
CA ILE A 1 -20.28 -33.78 -0.15
C ILE A 1 -19.36 -32.57 0.00
N GLY A 2 -18.08 -32.61 0.40
CA GLY A 2 -17.10 -33.67 0.61
C GLY A 2 -15.72 -33.00 0.54
N GLY A 3 -15.38 -32.22 1.57
CA GLY A 3 -14.33 -31.19 1.55
C GLY A 3 -12.98 -31.60 2.15
N ASN A 4 -12.35 -32.65 1.63
CA ASN A 4 -10.95 -33.00 1.97
C ASN A 4 -10.19 -33.39 0.69
N LYS A 5 -9.83 -32.39 -0.13
CA LYS A 5 -8.78 -32.57 -1.16
C LYS A 5 -7.44 -32.29 -0.49
N PHE A 6 -6.68 -33.35 -0.20
CA PHE A 6 -5.27 -33.24 0.15
C PHE A 6 -4.50 -32.76 -1.09
N ILE A 7 -3.90 -31.56 -1.01
CA ILE A 7 -3.09 -30.99 -2.09
C ILE A 7 -1.63 -31.06 -1.64
N TRP A 8 -0.88 -31.97 -2.25
CA TRP A 8 0.58 -32.00 -2.18
C TRP A 8 1.13 -31.14 -3.31
N LYS A 9 1.98 -30.17 -2.98
CA LYS A 9 2.79 -29.42 -3.96
C LYS A 9 4.24 -29.62 -3.58
N GLU A 10 4.97 -30.33 -4.44
CA GLU A 10 6.41 -30.41 -4.35
C GLU A 10 7.00 -29.07 -4.79
N ILE A 11 7.85 -28.48 -3.96
CA ILE A 11 8.58 -27.26 -4.28
C ILE A 11 10.01 -27.70 -4.54
N GLU A 12 10.40 -27.66 -5.81
CA GLU A 12 11.77 -27.96 -6.20
C GLU A 12 12.71 -26.89 -5.66
N ARG A 13 13.92 -27.33 -5.30
CA ARG A 13 14.98 -26.43 -4.85
C ARG A 13 15.52 -25.65 -6.04
N ASP A 14 15.34 -24.34 -6.02
CA ASP A 14 15.88 -23.44 -7.02
C ASP A 14 17.27 -22.94 -6.58
N ASP A 15 18.31 -23.65 -7.02
CA ASP A 15 19.69 -23.28 -6.69
C ASP A 15 20.09 -21.92 -7.31
N GLU A 16 19.47 -21.48 -8.42
CA GLU A 16 19.75 -20.16 -8.99
C GLU A 16 19.25 -19.05 -8.07
N LEU A 17 17.98 -19.14 -7.65
CA LEU A 17 17.38 -18.19 -6.71
C LEU A 17 18.13 -18.17 -5.38
N ILE A 18 18.53 -19.34 -4.86
CA ILE A 18 19.31 -19.44 -3.61
C ILE A 18 20.64 -18.70 -3.76
N ASN A 19 21.37 -18.94 -4.85
CA ASN A 19 22.66 -18.29 -5.06
C ASN A 19 22.52 -16.77 -5.24
N GLN A 20 21.45 -16.30 -5.88
CA GLN A 20 21.16 -14.87 -5.98
C GLN A 20 20.93 -14.25 -4.59
N ILE A 21 20.14 -14.89 -3.73
CA ILE A 21 19.88 -14.42 -2.36
C ILE A 21 21.17 -14.35 -1.56
N ILE A 22 22.00 -15.40 -1.59
CA ILE A 22 23.29 -15.42 -0.88
C ILE A 22 24.20 -14.29 -1.35
N ALA A 23 24.25 -14.03 -2.66
CA ALA A 23 25.05 -12.93 -3.21
C ALA A 23 24.58 -11.56 -2.69
N PHE A 24 23.27 -11.33 -2.63
CA PHE A 24 22.71 -10.10 -2.05
C PHE A 24 23.00 -9.97 -0.56
N GLU A 25 22.89 -11.06 0.21
CA GLU A 25 23.20 -11.05 1.65
C GLU A 25 24.68 -10.74 1.93
N LEU A 26 25.59 -11.29 1.12
CA LEU A 26 27.02 -11.01 1.23
C LEU A 26 27.35 -9.55 0.92
N ASP A 27 26.79 -9.00 -0.17
CA ASP A 27 26.98 -7.58 -0.50
C ASP A 27 26.43 -6.66 0.60
N PHE A 28 25.23 -6.96 1.11
CA PHE A 28 24.66 -6.21 2.23
C PHE A 28 25.55 -6.27 3.48
N TRP A 29 26.10 -7.45 3.81
CA TRP A 29 26.95 -7.60 4.98
C TRP A 29 28.27 -6.82 4.84
N GLU A 30 28.96 -6.95 3.71
CA GLU A 30 30.25 -6.28 3.48
C GLU A 30 30.09 -4.77 3.31
N THR A 31 29.12 -4.34 2.51
CA THR A 31 28.94 -2.92 2.15
C THR A 31 28.19 -2.15 3.24
N ASN A 32 27.05 -2.66 3.70
CA ASN A 32 26.19 -1.92 4.64
C ASN A 32 26.55 -2.18 6.11
N VAL A 33 26.67 -3.45 6.51
CA VAL A 33 26.90 -3.79 7.92
C VAL A 33 28.32 -3.44 8.35
N LYS A 34 29.35 -3.97 7.68
CA LYS A 34 30.74 -3.63 8.01
C LYS A 34 31.09 -2.18 7.67
N GLY A 35 30.57 -1.67 6.56
CA GLY A 35 30.77 -0.27 6.16
C GLY A 35 30.05 0.75 7.06
N HIS A 36 29.15 0.31 7.94
CA HIS A 36 28.28 1.19 8.75
C HIS A 36 27.50 2.20 7.91
N VAL A 37 27.19 1.83 6.66
CA VAL A 37 26.43 2.66 5.71
C VAL A 37 25.01 2.12 5.65
N ALA A 38 24.04 2.93 6.08
CA ALA A 38 22.64 2.57 5.95
C ALA A 38 22.30 2.33 4.47
N PRO A 39 21.54 1.26 4.15
CA PRO A 39 21.10 1.02 2.78
C PRO A 39 20.28 2.21 2.26
N ALA A 40 20.28 2.39 0.95
CA ALA A 40 19.48 3.42 0.31
C ALA A 40 17.99 3.19 0.60
N LEU A 41 17.25 4.27 0.81
CA LEU A 41 15.80 4.19 0.94
C LEU A 41 15.21 3.82 -0.40
N ASP A 42 14.40 2.76 -0.41
CA ASP A 42 13.70 2.27 -1.59
C ASP A 42 12.18 2.50 -1.48
N GLY A 43 11.44 2.01 -2.46
CA GLY A 43 9.97 2.06 -2.47
C GLY A 43 9.30 1.00 -1.59
N SER A 44 10.04 0.29 -0.73
CA SER A 44 9.50 -0.82 0.06
C SER A 44 8.68 -0.34 1.27
N SER A 45 7.75 -1.20 1.71
CA SER A 45 7.03 -1.01 2.97
C SER A 45 7.96 -0.96 4.19
N ALA A 46 9.17 -1.53 4.09
CA ALA A 46 10.16 -1.49 5.16
C ALA A 46 10.79 -0.10 5.30
N ALA A 47 11.13 0.55 4.18
CA ALA A 47 11.60 1.93 4.18
C ALA A 47 10.53 2.91 4.72
N GLU A 48 9.27 2.73 4.32
CA GLU A 48 8.16 3.53 4.85
C GLU A 48 8.02 3.37 6.38
N LYS A 49 8.02 2.13 6.87
CA LYS A 49 7.94 1.83 8.30
C LYS A 49 9.11 2.41 9.07
N TYR A 50 10.34 2.26 8.55
CA TYR A 50 11.54 2.82 9.15
C TYR A 50 11.43 4.35 9.30
N LEU A 51 11.04 5.06 8.23
CA LEU A 51 10.89 6.51 8.26
C LEU A 51 9.79 6.95 9.24
N LYS A 52 8.66 6.23 9.26
CA LYS A 52 7.54 6.49 10.16
C LYS A 52 7.94 6.36 11.62
N ASP A 53 8.65 5.29 11.97
CA ASP A 53 9.05 5.01 13.36
C ASP A 53 10.21 5.92 13.78
N ARG A 54 11.23 6.08 12.93
CA ARG A 54 12.41 6.92 13.20
C ARG A 54 12.07 8.38 13.37
N PHE A 55 11.15 8.91 12.56
CA PHE A 55 10.77 10.32 12.56
C PHE A 55 9.34 10.57 13.07
N ALA A 56 8.82 9.71 13.96
CA ALA A 56 7.45 9.82 14.47
C ALA A 56 7.14 11.17 15.15
N LYS A 57 8.10 11.72 15.89
CA LYS A 57 8.00 13.05 16.52
C LYS A 57 8.50 14.12 15.54
N SER A 58 7.80 15.24 15.46
CA SER A 58 8.18 16.39 14.64
C SER A 58 8.44 17.63 15.49
N GLU A 59 9.34 18.47 15.01
CA GLU A 59 9.55 19.82 15.52
C GLU A 59 9.03 20.83 14.49
N ALA A 60 8.58 22.00 14.94
CA ALA A 60 8.07 23.06 14.08
C ALA A 60 9.23 23.84 13.42
N LYS A 61 10.04 23.14 12.63
CA LYS A 61 11.20 23.67 11.91
C LYS A 61 10.97 23.57 10.41
N GLN A 62 11.41 24.60 9.69
CA GLN A 62 11.45 24.61 8.23
C GLN A 62 12.88 24.34 7.76
N VAL A 63 13.03 23.56 6.69
CA VAL A 63 14.31 23.32 6.03
C VAL A 63 14.16 23.69 4.56
N ILE A 64 15.20 24.33 4.00
CA ILE A 64 15.30 24.61 2.57
C ILE A 64 16.00 23.42 1.91
N LEU A 65 15.28 22.71 1.04
CA LEU A 65 15.84 21.61 0.27
C LEU A 65 16.58 22.14 -0.98
N SER A 66 17.57 21.38 -1.43
CA SER A 66 18.33 21.71 -2.66
C SER A 66 17.44 21.63 -3.91
N LYS A 67 17.76 22.46 -4.91
CA LYS A 67 17.03 22.50 -6.20
C LYS A 67 16.96 21.15 -6.93
N LYS A 68 17.90 20.22 -6.66
CA LYS A 68 17.85 18.85 -7.21
C LYS A 68 16.53 18.12 -6.89
N TYR A 69 15.86 18.47 -5.80
CA TYR A 69 14.57 17.88 -5.44
C TYR A 69 13.42 18.34 -6.33
N ASN A 70 13.57 19.43 -7.08
CA ASN A 70 12.56 19.87 -8.04
C ASN A 70 12.38 18.85 -9.17
N GLU A 71 13.46 18.21 -9.61
CA GLU A 71 13.42 17.15 -10.63
C GLU A 71 12.64 15.95 -10.10
N PHE A 72 12.93 15.49 -8.87
CA PHE A 72 12.17 14.41 -8.23
C PHE A 72 10.68 14.76 -8.04
N LEU A 73 10.37 16.02 -7.68
CA LEU A 73 8.98 16.46 -7.54
C LEU A 73 8.24 16.51 -8.88
N ALA A 74 8.92 16.92 -9.95
CA ALA A 74 8.36 16.92 -11.30
C ALA A 74 8.11 15.48 -11.81
N GLU A 75 9.07 14.57 -11.59
CA GLU A 75 8.92 13.15 -11.89
C GLU A 75 7.75 12.54 -11.12
N ARG A 76 7.67 12.79 -9.81
CA ARG A 76 6.54 12.36 -8.97
C ARG A 76 5.19 12.87 -9.50
N ALA A 77 5.13 14.11 -9.96
CA ALA A 77 3.91 14.68 -10.54
C ALA A 77 3.54 14.05 -11.89
N ASN A 78 4.52 13.65 -12.71
CA ASN A 78 4.28 12.84 -13.91
C ASN A 78 3.69 11.48 -13.54
N LEU A 79 4.31 10.77 -12.59
CA LEU A 79 3.83 9.47 -12.11
C LEU A 79 2.42 9.54 -11.56
N GLU A 80 2.07 10.58 -10.80
CA GLU A 80 0.70 10.78 -10.31
C GLU A 80 -0.32 10.98 -11.44
N ARG A 81 0.07 11.59 -12.56
CA ARG A 81 -0.79 11.69 -13.75
C ARG A 81 -0.98 10.35 -14.43
N ASP A 82 0.10 9.59 -14.59
CA ASP A 82 0.06 8.28 -15.24
C ASP A 82 -0.77 7.27 -14.41
N ILE A 83 -0.60 7.27 -13.08
CA ILE A 83 -1.41 6.46 -12.17
C ILE A 83 -2.90 6.77 -12.35
N LYS A 84 -3.28 8.06 -12.37
CA LYS A 84 -4.69 8.44 -12.59
C LYS A 84 -5.23 8.00 -13.93
N LEU A 85 -4.42 8.07 -14.99
CA LEU A 85 -4.80 7.58 -16.32
C LEU A 85 -5.04 6.07 -16.30
N LEU A 86 -4.11 5.30 -15.71
CA LEU A 86 -4.22 3.85 -15.59
C LEU A 86 -5.41 3.42 -14.71
N GLU A 87 -5.65 4.11 -13.59
CA GLU A 87 -6.82 3.89 -12.73
C GLU A 87 -8.13 4.17 -13.48
N THR A 88 -8.17 5.23 -14.29
CA THR A 88 -9.34 5.57 -15.11
C THR A 88 -9.61 4.46 -16.13
N ARG A 89 -8.59 4.04 -16.87
CA ARG A 89 -8.70 2.96 -17.86
C ARG A 89 -9.13 1.64 -17.22
N LYS A 90 -8.56 1.29 -16.06
CA LYS A 90 -8.96 0.11 -15.30
C LYS A 90 -10.45 0.19 -14.92
N LYS A 91 -10.89 1.35 -14.43
CA LYS A 91 -12.29 1.58 -14.04
C LYS A 91 -13.25 1.49 -15.22
N GLU A 92 -12.86 1.96 -16.39
CA GLU A 92 -13.66 1.80 -17.62
C GLU A 92 -13.85 0.32 -17.96
N ILE A 93 -12.78 -0.49 -17.90
CA ILE A 93 -12.85 -1.95 -18.10
C ILE A 93 -13.76 -2.58 -17.04
N ASP A 94 -13.56 -2.28 -15.76
CA ASP A 94 -14.38 -2.80 -14.65
C ASP A 94 -15.88 -2.46 -14.84
N ASN A 95 -16.19 -1.26 -15.35
CA ASN A 95 -17.57 -0.84 -15.60
C ASN A 95 -18.20 -1.58 -16.78
N ASN A 96 -17.45 -1.81 -17.87
CA ASN A 96 -17.94 -2.61 -18.99
C ASN A 96 -18.27 -4.05 -18.53
N ILE A 97 -17.39 -4.67 -17.76
CA ILE A 97 -17.62 -6.00 -17.18
C ILE A 97 -18.89 -6.01 -16.31
N LYS A 98 -19.07 -5.01 -15.43
CA LYS A 98 -20.28 -4.89 -14.59
C LYS A 98 -21.55 -4.67 -15.42
N ASN A 99 -21.47 -3.90 -16.49
CA ASN A 99 -22.60 -3.68 -17.40
C ASN A 99 -23.04 -4.97 -18.08
N ASP A 100 -22.10 -5.86 -18.39
CA ASP A 100 -22.41 -7.19 -18.94
C ASP A 100 -22.90 -8.15 -17.85
N LEU A 101 -22.37 -8.06 -16.62
CA LEU A 101 -22.79 -8.84 -15.46
C LEU A 101 -24.24 -8.53 -15.03
N LYS A 102 -24.64 -7.26 -15.07
CA LYS A 102 -25.95 -6.76 -14.62
C LYS A 102 -26.30 -7.25 -13.20
N GLU A 103 -27.34 -8.06 -13.08
CA GLU A 103 -27.85 -8.62 -11.82
C GLU A 103 -27.12 -9.91 -11.42
N ALA A 104 -26.29 -10.46 -12.30
CA ALA A 104 -25.54 -11.67 -12.00
C ALA A 104 -24.41 -11.37 -11.02
N GLU A 105 -24.28 -12.24 -10.03
CA GLU A 105 -23.24 -12.11 -9.01
C GLU A 105 -21.88 -12.67 -9.45
N THR A 106 -21.87 -13.51 -10.49
CA THR A 106 -20.68 -14.25 -10.95
C THR A 106 -20.69 -14.37 -12.48
N ALA A 107 -19.54 -14.23 -13.11
CA ALA A 107 -19.32 -14.62 -14.50
C ALA A 107 -18.02 -15.42 -14.64
N ILE A 108 -17.99 -16.25 -15.68
CA ILE A 108 -16.83 -17.05 -16.06
C ILE A 108 -16.44 -16.60 -17.46
N ALA A 109 -15.19 -16.14 -17.59
CA ALA A 109 -14.47 -16.03 -18.85
C ALA A 109 -13.40 -17.13 -18.87
N ASP A 110 -12.84 -17.42 -20.05
CA ASP A 110 -11.93 -18.55 -20.31
C ASP A 110 -10.97 -18.86 -19.15
N GLU A 111 -10.14 -17.88 -18.77
CA GLU A 111 -9.18 -18.01 -17.67
C GLU A 111 -9.59 -17.28 -16.37
N PHE A 112 -10.76 -16.63 -16.33
CA PHE A 112 -11.13 -15.72 -15.23
C PHE A 112 -12.50 -16.01 -14.64
N THR A 113 -12.57 -16.03 -13.31
CA THR A 113 -13.85 -15.97 -12.58
C THR A 113 -14.04 -14.58 -11.99
N ILE A 114 -15.10 -13.89 -12.41
CA ILE A 114 -15.46 -12.56 -11.95
C ILE A 114 -16.58 -12.70 -10.93
N THR A 115 -16.50 -11.99 -9.81
CA THR A 115 -17.55 -11.96 -8.78
C THR A 115 -17.87 -10.53 -8.38
N TRP A 116 -19.15 -10.17 -8.41
CA TRP A 116 -19.65 -8.88 -7.94
C TRP A 116 -20.90 -9.11 -7.09
N LYS A 117 -20.67 -9.30 -5.79
CA LYS A 117 -21.70 -9.67 -4.80
C LYS A 117 -21.99 -8.51 -3.84
N PRO A 118 -23.22 -8.40 -3.32
CA PRO A 118 -23.50 -7.50 -2.22
C PRO A 118 -22.68 -7.92 -0.98
N VAL A 119 -21.91 -6.99 -0.43
CA VAL A 119 -21.18 -7.19 0.83
C VAL A 119 -21.83 -6.31 1.90
N ILE A 120 -22.44 -6.94 2.90
CA ILE A 120 -23.05 -6.25 4.03
C ILE A 120 -22.02 -6.20 5.16
N THR A 121 -21.63 -4.99 5.57
CA THR A 121 -20.77 -4.78 6.74
C THR A 121 -21.49 -3.93 7.77
N SER A 122 -21.57 -4.40 9.01
CA SER A 122 -22.11 -3.63 10.13
C SER A 122 -20.97 -2.89 10.82
N ARG A 123 -21.07 -1.56 10.89
CA ARG A 123 -20.15 -0.71 11.64
C ARG A 123 -20.93 0.23 12.55
N VAL A 124 -20.32 0.63 13.64
CA VAL A 124 -20.93 1.60 14.57
C VAL A 124 -21.04 2.95 13.86
N ASP A 125 -22.24 3.54 13.87
CA ASP A 125 -22.44 4.90 13.39
C ASP A 125 -21.82 5.88 14.38
N THR A 126 -20.56 6.23 14.12
CA THR A 126 -19.78 7.12 14.97
C THR A 126 -20.33 8.55 15.02
N LYS A 127 -21.09 9.00 14.01
CA LYS A 127 -21.71 10.33 14.02
C LYS A 127 -22.89 10.33 14.98
N ARG A 128 -23.81 9.37 14.81
CA ARG A 128 -24.95 9.21 15.72
C ARG A 128 -24.50 8.93 17.15
N LEU A 129 -23.47 8.11 17.34
CA LEU A 129 -22.89 7.86 18.67
C LEU A 129 -22.38 9.16 19.34
N LYS A 130 -21.81 10.07 18.57
CA LYS A 130 -21.31 11.36 19.08
C LYS A 130 -22.44 12.32 19.44
N GLU A 131 -23.55 12.28 18.71
CA GLU A 131 -24.73 13.12 18.92
C GLU A 131 -25.61 12.60 20.07
N GLU A 132 -25.94 11.31 20.07
CA GLU A 132 -26.86 10.68 21.03
C GLU A 132 -26.16 10.30 22.34
N HIS A 133 -24.88 9.92 22.29
CA HIS A 133 -24.11 9.46 23.46
C HIS A 133 -22.67 10.01 23.50
N PRO A 134 -22.49 11.34 23.66
CA PRO A 134 -21.18 12.00 23.65
C PRO A 134 -20.23 11.49 24.74
N ASP A 135 -20.75 11.08 25.90
CA ASP A 135 -19.95 10.56 27.01
C ASP A 135 -19.32 9.20 26.69
N ILE A 136 -20.08 8.32 26.05
CA ILE A 136 -19.60 7.01 25.58
C ILE A 136 -18.57 7.22 24.46
N TYR A 137 -18.85 8.13 23.53
CA TYR A 137 -17.92 8.48 22.46
C TYR A 137 -16.58 8.96 23.02
N LYS A 138 -16.59 9.89 23.98
CA LYS A 138 -15.36 10.39 24.62
C LYS A 138 -14.61 9.29 25.36
N LYS A 139 -15.31 8.41 26.09
CA LYS A 139 -14.69 7.31 26.86
C LYS A 139 -14.00 6.28 25.97
N LEU A 140 -14.56 6.00 24.78
CA LEU A 140 -14.07 4.95 23.88
C LEU A 140 -13.19 5.48 22.74
N ARG A 141 -13.06 6.80 22.60
CA ARG A 141 -12.24 7.40 21.55
C ARG A 141 -10.76 7.18 21.86
N LYS A 142 -10.08 6.47 20.96
CA LYS A 142 -8.62 6.37 20.95
C LYS A 142 -8.04 7.45 20.04
N GLU A 143 -7.19 8.31 20.57
CA GLU A 143 -6.42 9.24 19.76
C GLU A 143 -5.20 8.53 19.17
N THR A 144 -4.99 8.71 17.88
CA THR A 144 -3.79 8.27 17.17
C THR A 144 -3.17 9.47 16.48
N SER A 145 -1.85 9.61 16.61
CA SER A 145 -1.09 10.66 15.93
C SER A 145 -0.19 10.02 14.88
N TYR A 146 -0.05 10.70 13.74
CA TYR A 146 0.86 10.32 12.68
C TYR A 146 1.29 11.57 11.90
N ARG A 147 2.47 11.49 11.27
CA ARG A 147 2.94 12.56 10.38
C ARG A 147 2.41 12.29 8.98
N LYS A 148 1.64 13.25 8.45
CA LYS A 148 1.13 13.19 7.09
C LYS A 148 2.17 13.74 6.13
N PHE A 149 2.56 12.96 5.12
CA PHE A 149 3.30 13.45 3.97
C PHE A 149 2.33 14.12 2.98
N ALA A 150 2.67 15.32 2.52
CA ALA A 150 1.89 16.04 1.52
C ALA A 150 2.84 16.95 0.72
N VAL A 151 2.58 17.04 -0.58
CA VAL A 151 3.30 17.92 -1.51
C VAL A 151 2.30 18.94 -2.03
N LYS A 152 2.68 20.22 -2.00
CA LYS A 152 1.90 21.32 -2.57
C LYS A 152 2.85 22.22 -3.35
N GLU A 153 2.44 22.61 -4.55
CA GLU A 153 3.16 23.58 -5.35
C GLU A 153 2.93 24.99 -4.77
N ASN A 154 4.01 25.75 -4.60
CA ASN A 154 3.91 27.15 -4.21
C ASN A 154 3.55 27.95 -5.45
N LYS A 155 2.38 28.62 -5.41
CA LYS A 155 1.97 29.58 -6.43
C LYS A 155 2.68 30.91 -6.24
#